data_AF-A0A661KHH3-F1
#
_entry.id   AF-A0A661KHH3-F1
#
_cell.length_a   1.000
_cell.length_b   1.000
_cell.length_c   1.000
_cell.angle_alpha   90.00
_cell.angle_beta   90.00
_cell.angle_gamma   90.00
#
_symmetry.space_group_name_H-M   'P 1'
#
loop_
_entity.id
_entity.type
_entity.pdbx_description
1 polymer ?
#
loop_
_entity_poly.entity_id
_entity_poly.type
_entity_poly.pdbx_seq_one_letter_code
_entity_poly.pdbx_strand_id
1 'polypeptide(L)' 'MDINYPVLLGNEGVIKAYRIRHIPTTIVVDKKGVIKERLIGFSDSLMKRLREKIEELL' A
#
# COMPACT_ATOMS: atom_id res chain seq x y z
N MET A 1 -9.15 19.35 6.19
CA MET A 1 -9.32 17.90 5.98
C MET A 1 -8.37 17.58 4.84
N ASP A 2 -7.11 17.30 5.16
CA ASP A 2 -6.01 17.59 4.22
C ASP A 2 -5.45 16.30 3.63
N ILE A 3 -6.31 15.57 2.92
CA ILE A 3 -5.87 14.49 2.05
C ILE A 3 -5.45 15.13 0.73
N ASN A 4 -4.15 15.14 0.47
CA ASN A 4 -3.55 15.74 -0.74
C ASN A 4 -3.26 14.72 -1.85
N TYR A 5 -3.80 13.51 -1.73
CA TYR A 5 -3.65 12.42 -2.69
C TYR A 5 -5.01 11.88 -3.14
N PRO A 6 -5.09 11.22 -4.32
CA PRO A 6 -6.34 10.62 -4.78
C PRO A 6 -6.90 9.60 -3.80
N VAL A 7 -8.20 9.69 -3.53
CA VAL A 7 -8.96 8.70 -2.75
C VAL A 7 -9.98 8.06 -3.68
N LEU A 8 -9.94 6.73 -3.76
CA LEU A 8 -10.85 5.95 -4.58
C LEU A 8 -11.78 5.14 -3.68
N LEU A 9 -13.05 4.99 -4.09
CA LEU A 9 -13.99 4.10 -3.41
C LEU A 9 -13.72 2.66 -3.87
N GLY A 10 -13.22 1.83 -2.96
CA GLY A 10 -12.99 0.40 -3.22
C GLY A 10 -14.29 -0.40 -3.33
N ASN A 11 -14.22 -1.56 -3.98
CA ASN A 11 -15.31 -2.52 -4.05
C ASN A 11 -14.80 -3.95 -3.75
N GLU A 12 -15.72 -4.92 -3.67
CA GLU A 12 -15.34 -6.32 -3.43
C GLU A 12 -14.37 -6.89 -4.48
N GLY A 13 -14.48 -6.44 -5.73
CA GLY A 13 -13.60 -6.87 -6.82
C GLY A 13 -12.14 -6.53 -6.53
N VAL A 14 -11.88 -5.30 -6.09
CA VAL A 14 -10.52 -4.85 -5.71
C VAL A 14 -10.02 -5.59 -4.47
N ILE A 15 -10.87 -5.77 -3.46
CA ILE A 15 -10.53 -6.52 -2.23
C ILE A 15 -10.10 -7.96 -2.58
N LYS A 16 -10.85 -8.64 -3.45
CA LYS A 16 -10.56 -10.01 -3.90
C LYS A 16 -9.31 -10.06 -4.77
N ALA A 17 -9.17 -9.16 -5.74
CA ALA A 17 -8.02 -9.10 -6.64
C ALA A 17 -6.69 -8.93 -5.88
N TYR A 18 -6.67 -8.05 -4.88
CA TYR A 18 -5.49 -7.83 -4.04
C TYR A 18 -5.43 -8.73 -2.80
N ARG A 19 -6.38 -9.65 -2.63
CA ARG A 19 -6.45 -10.59 -1.49
C ARG A 19 -6.33 -9.88 -0.13
N ILE A 20 -7.04 -8.76 0.04
CA ILE A 20 -7.02 -8.00 1.29
C ILE A 20 -7.83 -8.78 2.34
N ARG A 21 -7.19 -9.14 3.45
CA ARG A 21 -7.80 -9.89 4.57
C ARG A 21 -7.79 -9.13 5.90
N HIS A 22 -6.95 -8.11 6.02
CA HIS A 22 -6.72 -7.36 7.24
C HIS A 22 -6.60 -5.87 6.91
N ILE A 23 -7.00 -5.00 7.84
CA ILE A 23 -6.96 -3.56 7.68
C ILE A 23 -6.11 -2.95 8.82
N PRO A 24 -5.23 -1.96 8.54
CA PRO A 24 -4.87 -1.48 7.21
C PRO A 24 -3.96 -2.47 6.45
N THR A 25 -4.03 -2.45 5.11
CA THR A 25 -3.06 -3.13 4.23
C THR A 25 -2.53 -2.11 3.24
N THR A 26 -1.21 -1.97 3.17
CA THR A 26 -0.51 -1.13 2.20
C THR A 26 0.20 -2.01 1.18
N ILE A 27 0.06 -1.69 -0.11
CA ILE A 27 0.71 -2.41 -1.21
C ILE A 27 1.56 -1.42 -1.99
N VAL A 28 2.84 -1.74 -2.17
CA VAL A 28 3.78 -0.94 -2.97
C VAL A 28 3.97 -1.62 -4.31
N VAL A 29 3.72 -0.87 -5.38
CA VAL A 29 3.83 -1.32 -6.78
C VAL A 29 4.89 -0.48 -7.48
N ASP A 30 5.81 -1.12 -8.20
CA ASP A 30 6.86 -0.42 -8.94
C ASP A 30 6.38 0.17 -10.28
N LYS A 31 7.26 0.90 -10.98
CA LYS A 31 7.00 1.50 -12.30
C LYS A 31 6.67 0.47 -13.40
N LYS A 32 6.94 -0.82 -13.18
CA LYS A 32 6.63 -1.93 -14.11
C LYS A 32 5.33 -2.65 -13.73
N GLY A 33 4.60 -2.19 -12.72
CA GLY A 33 3.37 -2.82 -12.25
C GLY A 33 3.59 -4.03 -11.35
N VAL A 34 4.82 -4.26 -10.87
CA VAL A 34 5.14 -5.41 -10.01
C VAL A 34 4.98 -5.03 -8.54
N ILE A 35 4.23 -5.85 -7.79
CA ILE A 35 4.12 -5.69 -6.34
C ILE A 35 5.49 -5.99 -5.71
N LYS A 36 6.09 -4.99 -5.07
CA LYS A 36 7.37 -5.12 -4.38
C LYS A 36 7.23 -5.33 -2.88
N GLU A 37 6.11 -4.90 -2.32
CA GLU A 37 5.90 -5.01 -0.88
C GLU A 37 4.41 -5.06 -0.52
N ARG A 38 4.13 -5.76 0.58
CA ARG A 38 2.84 -5.79 1.26
C ARG A 38 3.06 -5.61 2.75
N LEU A 39 2.45 -4.59 3.34
CA LEU A 39 2.49 -4.29 4.77
C LEU A 39 1.09 -4.48 5.33
N ILE A 40 0.97 -5.22 6.42
CA ILE A 40 -0.31 -5.51 7.09
C ILE A 40 -0.23 -4.93 8.50
N GLY A 41 -1.24 -4.14 8.87
CA GLY A 41 -1.26 -3.40 10.13
C GLY A 41 -0.50 -2.08 10.05
N PHE A 42 -0.29 -1.46 11.21
CA PHE A 42 0.38 -0.18 11.34
C PHE A 42 1.33 -0.22 12.55
N SER A 43 2.57 0.21 12.33
CA SER A 43 3.60 0.43 13.36
C SER A 43 4.68 1.36 12.84
N ASP A 44 5.47 1.95 13.73
CA ASP A 44 6.61 2.80 13.35
C ASP A 44 7.64 2.04 12.49
N SER A 45 7.86 0.76 12.79
CA SER A 45 8.75 -0.11 12.01
C SER A 45 8.24 -0.34 10.59
N LEU A 46 6.93 -0.53 10.41
CA LEU A 46 6.31 -0.68 9.08
C LEU A 46 6.37 0.63 8.30
N MET A 47 6.19 1.78 8.97
CA MET A 47 6.30 3.09 8.33
C MET A 47 7.72 3.41 7.89
N LYS A 48 8.73 3.06 8.68
CA LYS A 48 10.14 3.18 8.29
C LYS A 48 10.44 2.33 7.05
N ARG A 49 10.03 1.06 7.08
CA ARG A 49 10.20 0.12 5.96
C ARG A 49 9.51 0.61 4.68
N LEU A 50 8.30 1.17 4.80
CA LEU A 50 7.59 1.77 3.67
C LEU A 50 8.39 2.91 3.02
N ARG A 51 8.99 3.80 3.83
CA ARG A 51 9.80 4.92 3.33
C ARG A 51 11.04 4.43 2.59
N GLU A 52 11.81 3.54 3.23
CA GLU A 52 12.98 2.91 2.61
C GLU A 52 12.61 2.24 1.29
N LYS A 53 11.46 1.55 1.25
CA LYS A 53 11.02 0.87 0.03
C LYS A 53 10.65 1.83 -1.09
N ILE A 54 10.05 2.98 -0.77
CA ILE A 54 9.73 4.01 -1.77
C ILE A 54 11.03 4.63 -2.30
N GLU A 55 11.99 4.93 -1.44
CA GLU A 55 13.29 5.50 -1.83
C GLU A 55 14.06 4.57 -2.77
N GLU A 56 14.01 3.24 -2.56
CA GLU A 56 14.61 2.25 -3.46
C GLU A 56 13.99 2.22 -4.88
N LEU A 57 12.76 2.71 -5.05
CA LEU A 57 11.99 2.59 -6.29
C LEU A 57 11.92 3.90 -7.12
N LEU A 58 12.44 5.00 -6.58
CA LEU A 58 12.52 6.30 -7.27
C LEU A 58 13.63 6.29 -8.34
#